data_AF-A0A379WA63-F1
#
_entry.id   AF-A0A379WA63-F1
#
_cell.length_a   1.000
_cell.length_b   1.000
_cell.length_c   1.000
_cell.angle_alpha   90.00
_cell.angle_beta   90.00
_cell.angle_gamma   90.00
#
_symmetry.space_group_name_H-M   'P 1'
#
loop_
_entity.id
_entity.type
_entity.pdbx_description
1 polymer ?
#
loop_
_entity_poly.entity_id
_entity_poly.type
_entity_poly.pdbx_seq_one_letter_code
_entity_poly.pdbx_strand_id
1 'polypeptide(L)'
;MIPLFSLIGHGIGVLPAVTAVFLYSLLPIVRNTHTALDSLPPGLREAGRGIGMTFWQRLRWVEIPMALPVIFGGIRTAVVMNIGVMAIAAVIGAGGLGLLLLNGISGSDIRMLIAGALMICLLAIVLDWLLHRLQVVLTPKGIR
;
A
#
# COMPACT_ATOMS: atom_id res chain seq x y z
N MET A 1 -13.75 14.72 -3.90
CA MET A 1 -12.93 15.12 -2.73
C MET A 1 -12.73 16.62 -2.65
N ILE A 2 -12.37 17.30 -3.76
CA ILE A 2 -12.25 18.77 -3.82
C ILE A 2 -13.48 19.51 -3.24
N PRO A 3 -14.74 19.15 -3.57
CA PRO A 3 -15.90 19.85 -3.01
C PRO A 3 -16.06 19.64 -1.50
N LEU A 4 -15.67 18.47 -1.00
CA LEU A 4 -15.79 18.09 0.41
C LEU A 4 -14.75 18.82 1.28
N PHE A 5 -13.49 18.81 0.85
CA PHE A 5 -12.40 19.48 1.59
C PHE A 5 -12.36 20.99 1.37
N SER A 6 -12.97 21.51 0.29
CA SER A 6 -13.13 22.95 0.10
C SER A 6 -14.02 23.59 1.17
N LEU A 7 -14.92 22.85 1.81
CA LEU A 7 -15.74 23.32 2.93
C LEU A 7 -14.89 23.68 4.17
N ILE A 8 -13.67 23.13 4.26
CA ILE A 8 -12.72 23.33 5.37
C ILE A 8 -11.54 24.20 4.88
N GLY A 9 -11.62 24.80 3.69
CA GLY A 9 -10.54 25.63 3.12
C GLY A 9 -9.33 24.85 2.60
N HIS A 10 -9.40 23.51 2.52
CA HIS A 10 -8.30 22.63 2.09
C HIS A 10 -8.66 21.80 0.84
N GLY A 11 -9.33 22.43 -0.13
CA GLY A 11 -9.77 21.76 -1.36
C GLY A 11 -8.65 21.26 -2.28
N ILE A 12 -7.43 21.79 -2.13
CA ILE A 12 -6.23 21.51 -2.92
C ILE A 12 -5.05 21.29 -1.95
N GLY A 13 -4.09 20.45 -2.31
CA GLY A 13 -2.88 20.22 -1.51
C GLY A 13 -2.70 18.78 -1.02
N VAL A 14 -1.90 18.64 0.03
CA VAL A 14 -1.49 17.33 0.58
C VAL A 14 -2.68 16.53 1.11
N LEU A 15 -3.60 17.18 1.82
CA LEU A 15 -4.70 16.53 2.53
C LEU A 15 -5.67 15.78 1.60
N PRO A 16 -6.20 16.39 0.52
CA PRO A 16 -7.04 15.66 -0.45
C PRO A 16 -6.25 14.60 -1.23
N ALA A 17 -4.96 14.83 -1.52
CA ALA A 17 -4.11 13.85 -2.19
C ALA A 17 -3.92 12.59 -1.35
N VAL A 18 -3.47 12.74 -0.10
CA VAL A 18 -3.28 11.63 0.84
C VAL A 18 -4.58 10.88 1.07
N THR A 19 -5.71 11.58 1.21
CA THR A 19 -7.02 10.93 1.38
C THR A 19 -7.38 10.09 0.15
N ALA A 20 -7.20 10.60 -1.05
CA ALA A 20 -7.49 9.87 -2.28
C ALA A 20 -6.63 8.60 -2.41
N VAL A 21 -5.33 8.74 -2.14
CA VAL A 21 -4.38 7.63 -2.18
C VAL A 21 -4.67 6.60 -1.09
N PHE A 22 -5.04 7.05 0.11
CA PHE A 22 -5.49 6.18 1.20
C PHE A 22 -6.71 5.34 0.79
N LEU A 23 -7.78 5.99 0.30
CA LEU A 23 -8.99 5.28 -0.13
C LEU A 23 -8.71 4.32 -1.29
N TYR A 24 -7.87 4.73 -2.25
CA TYR A 24 -7.49 3.88 -3.38
C TYR A 24 -6.69 2.65 -2.91
N SER A 25 -5.80 2.82 -1.94
CA SER A 25 -4.97 1.74 -1.39
C SER A 25 -5.75 0.69 -0.59
N LEU A 26 -6.94 1.03 -0.10
CA LEU A 26 -7.81 0.05 0.57
C LEU A 26 -8.23 -1.08 -0.38
N LEU A 27 -8.48 -0.78 -1.66
CA LEU A 27 -8.94 -1.77 -2.62
C LEU A 27 -7.95 -2.95 -2.79
N PRO A 28 -6.67 -2.73 -3.14
CA PRO A 28 -5.71 -3.82 -3.26
C PRO A 28 -5.44 -4.50 -1.91
N ILE A 29 -5.44 -3.77 -0.79
CA ILE A 29 -5.20 -4.38 0.53
C ILE A 29 -6.35 -5.33 0.88
N VAL A 30 -7.60 -4.89 0.76
CA VAL A 30 -8.79 -5.70 1.04
C VAL A 30 -8.88 -6.87 0.08
N ARG A 31 -8.68 -6.65 -1.22
CA ARG A 31 -8.72 -7.72 -2.22
C ARG A 31 -7.68 -8.81 -1.92
N ASN A 32 -6.43 -8.42 -1.68
CA ASN A 32 -5.38 -9.38 -1.36
C ASN A 32 -5.61 -10.09 -0.02
N THR A 33 -6.18 -9.39 0.97
CA THR A 33 -6.56 -10.00 2.26
C THR A 33 -7.67 -11.03 2.10
N HIS A 34 -8.69 -10.73 1.31
CA HIS A 34 -9.77 -11.67 1.00
C HIS A 34 -9.24 -12.90 0.28
N THR A 35 -8.43 -12.69 -0.79
CA THR A 35 -7.78 -13.79 -1.51
C THR A 35 -6.88 -14.62 -0.60
N ALA A 36 -6.15 -13.99 0.33
CA ALA A 36 -5.31 -14.69 1.29
C ALA A 36 -6.13 -15.63 2.19
N LEU A 37 -7.24 -15.14 2.75
CA LEU A 37 -8.10 -15.93 3.64
C LEU A 37 -8.85 -17.05 2.91
N ASP A 38 -9.22 -16.83 1.66
CA ASP A 38 -9.88 -17.85 0.82
C ASP A 38 -8.91 -18.91 0.30
N SER A 39 -7.65 -18.56 0.10
CA SER A 39 -6.60 -19.51 -0.33
C SER A 39 -6.19 -20.50 0.77
N LEU A 40 -6.65 -20.29 2.01
CA LEU A 40 -6.33 -21.18 3.12
C LEU A 40 -6.98 -22.56 2.92
N PRO A 41 -6.28 -23.66 3.26
CA PRO A 41 -6.84 -25.00 3.13
C PRO A 41 -8.14 -25.16 3.93
N PRO A 42 -9.21 -25.76 3.36
CA PRO A 42 -10.48 -25.93 4.06
C PRO A 42 -10.33 -26.77 5.35
N GLY A 43 -9.43 -27.75 5.34
CA GLY A 43 -9.12 -28.58 6.51
C GLY A 43 -8.59 -27.81 7.71
N LEU A 44 -8.00 -26.61 7.51
CA LEU A 44 -7.57 -25.74 8.60
C LEU A 44 -8.76 -25.23 9.42
N ARG A 45 -9.87 -24.92 8.73
CA ARG A 45 -11.10 -24.41 9.36
C ARG A 45 -11.82 -25.50 10.13
N GLU A 46 -11.80 -26.72 9.61
CA GLU A 46 -12.36 -27.92 10.24
C GLU A 46 -11.53 -28.36 11.44
N ALA A 47 -10.21 -28.39 11.33
CA ALA A 47 -9.30 -28.72 12.43
C ALA A 47 -9.48 -27.76 13.61
N GLY A 48 -9.55 -26.45 13.35
CA GLY A 48 -9.81 -25.45 14.38
C GLY A 48 -11.16 -25.65 15.08
N ARG A 49 -12.22 -25.99 14.33
CA ARG A 49 -13.53 -26.34 14.91
C ARG A 49 -13.49 -27.64 15.72
N GLY A 50 -12.76 -28.65 15.24
CA GLY A 50 -12.64 -29.95 15.90
C GLY A 50 -11.97 -29.89 17.27
N ILE A 51 -11.08 -28.93 17.49
CA ILE A 51 -10.46 -28.66 18.81
C ILE A 51 -11.22 -27.62 19.65
N GLY A 52 -12.41 -27.20 19.21
CA GLY A 52 -13.28 -26.27 19.95
C GLY A 52 -12.95 -24.78 19.82
N MET A 53 -12.15 -24.36 18.83
CA MET A 53 -11.88 -22.94 18.63
C MET A 53 -13.12 -22.18 18.14
N THR A 54 -13.37 -21.04 18.77
CA THR A 54 -14.33 -20.04 18.28
C THR A 54 -13.83 -19.39 16.98
N PHE A 55 -14.73 -18.77 16.23
CA PHE A 55 -14.38 -18.03 15.00
C PHE A 55 -13.26 -17.00 15.23
N TRP A 56 -13.36 -16.20 16.29
CA TRP A 56 -12.37 -15.17 16.60
C TRP A 56 -11.02 -15.73 17.03
N GLN A 57 -11.00 -16.84 17.76
CA GLN A 57 -9.76 -17.55 18.10
C GLN A 57 -9.09 -18.10 16.83
N ARG A 58 -9.86 -18.77 15.98
CA ARG A 58 -9.33 -19.32 14.72
C ARG A 58 -8.80 -18.23 13.80
N LEU A 59 -9.54 -17.14 13.64
CA LEU A 59 -9.16 -16.01 12.80
C LEU A 59 -7.83 -15.38 13.29
N ARG A 60 -7.74 -15.04 14.58
CA ARG A 60 -6.58 -14.32 15.12
C ARG A 60 -5.33 -15.17 15.27
N TRP A 61 -5.48 -16.44 15.61
CA TRP A 61 -4.36 -17.31 15.98
C TRP A 61 -3.89 -18.24 14.86
N VAL A 62 -4.73 -18.47 13.84
CA VAL A 62 -4.43 -19.41 12.76
C VAL A 62 -4.55 -18.72 11.40
N GLU A 63 -5.73 -18.21 11.04
CA GLU A 63 -5.97 -17.69 9.68
C GLU A 63 -5.14 -16.43 9.38
N ILE A 64 -5.13 -15.42 10.27
CA ILE A 64 -4.37 -14.19 10.09
C ILE A 64 -2.84 -14.45 9.99
N PRO A 65 -2.22 -15.22 10.91
CA PRO A 65 -0.80 -15.58 10.80
C PRO A 65 -0.45 -16.32 9.51
N MET A 66 -1.35 -17.16 9.00
CA MET A 66 -1.14 -17.89 7.73
C MET A 66 -1.34 -17.03 6.49
N ALA A 67 -2.30 -16.09 6.53
CA ALA A 67 -2.59 -15.16 5.45
C ALA A 67 -1.60 -13.98 5.39
N LEU A 68 -0.84 -13.75 6.47
CA LEU A 68 0.06 -12.61 6.68
C LEU A 68 1.00 -12.33 5.50
N PRO A 69 1.69 -13.33 4.91
CA PRO A 69 2.58 -13.09 3.76
C PRO A 69 1.84 -12.51 2.54
N VAL A 70 0.63 -12.98 2.27
CA VAL A 70 -0.17 -12.52 1.13
C VAL A 70 -0.77 -11.14 1.40
N ILE A 71 -1.20 -10.87 2.64
CA ILE A 71 -1.65 -9.54 3.08
C ILE A 71 -0.53 -8.50 2.87
N PHE A 72 0.70 -8.83 3.27
CA PHE A 72 1.86 -7.97 3.05
C PHE A 72 2.18 -7.76 1.57
N GLY A 73 1.95 -8.78 0.72
CA GLY A 73 2.01 -8.63 -0.74
C GLY A 73 1.03 -7.56 -1.27
N GLY A 74 -0.17 -7.50 -0.71
CA GLY A 74 -1.15 -6.45 -1.00
C GLY A 74 -0.72 -5.06 -0.53
N ILE A 75 -0.22 -4.94 0.70
CA ILE A 75 0.31 -3.68 1.26
C ILE A 75 1.45 -3.16 0.38
N ARG A 76 2.38 -4.03 0.01
CA ARG A 76 3.53 -3.69 -0.81
C ARG A 76 3.12 -3.15 -2.18
N THR A 77 2.18 -3.84 -2.84
CA THR A 77 1.63 -3.40 -4.14
C THR A 77 0.95 -2.03 -4.00
N ALA A 78 0.17 -1.82 -2.94
CA ALA A 78 -0.49 -0.56 -2.67
C ALA A 78 0.52 0.58 -2.45
N VAL A 79 1.60 0.35 -1.71
CA VAL A 79 2.64 1.35 -1.47
C VAL A 79 3.34 1.76 -2.77
N VAL A 80 3.73 0.79 -3.61
CA VAL A 80 4.38 1.09 -4.89
C VAL A 80 3.46 1.89 -5.82
N MET A 81 2.17 1.51 -5.92
CA MET A 81 1.19 2.27 -6.69
C MET A 81 1.01 3.68 -6.13
N ASN A 82 0.90 3.82 -4.81
CA ASN A 82 0.69 5.10 -4.14
C ASN A 82 1.85 6.07 -4.39
N ILE A 83 3.10 5.61 -4.41
CA ILE A 83 4.27 6.45 -4.72
C ILE A 83 4.15 7.03 -6.13
N GLY A 84 3.75 6.20 -7.11
CA GLY A 84 3.50 6.65 -8.48
C GLY A 84 2.37 7.68 -8.56
N VAL A 85 1.23 7.41 -7.91
CA VAL A 85 0.08 8.34 -7.89
C VAL A 85 0.44 9.66 -7.20
N MET A 86 1.21 9.62 -6.10
CA MET A 86 1.65 10.82 -5.38
C MET A 86 2.61 11.69 -6.19
N ALA A 87 3.40 11.11 -7.11
CA ALA A 87 4.21 11.89 -8.04
C ALA A 87 3.34 12.79 -8.93
N ILE A 88 2.18 12.28 -9.37
CA ILE A 88 1.20 13.04 -10.16
C ILE A 88 0.43 14.04 -9.26
N ALA A 89 0.21 13.69 -7.99
CA ALA A 89 -0.48 14.57 -7.04
C ALA A 89 0.23 15.91 -6.79
N ALA A 90 1.50 16.05 -7.17
CA ALA A 90 2.20 17.34 -7.17
C ALA A 90 1.46 18.41 -8.02
N VAL A 91 0.72 17.99 -9.07
CA VAL A 91 -0.05 18.89 -9.94
C VAL A 91 -1.18 19.60 -9.19
N ILE A 92 -1.78 18.93 -8.20
CA ILE A 92 -2.83 19.50 -7.34
C ILE A 92 -2.26 20.10 -6.06
N GLY A 93 -1.00 20.57 -6.11
CA GLY A 93 -0.36 21.26 -4.99
C GLY A 93 0.03 20.37 -3.81
N ALA A 94 0.05 19.04 -3.96
CA ALA A 94 0.50 18.14 -2.88
C ALA A 94 2.02 18.23 -2.62
N GLY A 95 2.78 18.82 -3.54
CA GLY A 95 4.23 18.98 -3.42
C GLY A 95 5.01 17.65 -3.52
N GLY A 96 6.17 17.60 -2.87
CA GLY A 96 7.03 16.42 -2.81
C GLY A 96 7.92 16.21 -4.05
N LEU A 97 8.41 14.98 -4.23
CA LEU A 97 9.33 14.62 -5.32
C LEU A 97 8.72 14.80 -6.71
N GLY A 98 7.38 14.77 -6.83
CA GLY A 98 6.67 15.04 -8.07
C GLY A 98 6.92 16.45 -8.62
N LEU A 99 7.30 17.41 -7.77
CA LEU A 99 7.69 18.76 -8.23
C LEU A 99 8.92 18.74 -9.13
N LEU A 100 9.85 17.79 -8.93
CA LEU A 100 11.02 17.65 -9.80
C LEU A 100 10.61 17.24 -11.22
N LEU A 101 9.60 16.36 -11.34
CA LEU A 101 9.03 15.99 -12.62
C LEU A 101 8.34 17.19 -13.28
N LEU A 102 7.51 17.91 -12.53
CA LEU A 102 6.77 19.06 -13.06
C LEU A 102 7.70 20.18 -13.52
N ASN A 103 8.70 20.52 -12.70
CA ASN A 103 9.69 21.53 -13.05
C ASN A 103 10.53 21.11 -14.27
N GLY A 104 10.91 19.83 -14.37
CA GLY A 104 11.59 19.29 -15.54
C GLY A 104 10.75 19.39 -16.82
N ILE A 105 9.45 19.08 -16.74
CA ILE A 105 8.52 19.21 -17.87
C ILE A 105 8.34 20.68 -18.26
N SER A 106 8.03 21.56 -17.31
CA SER A 106 7.79 22.98 -17.56
C SER A 106 9.03 23.71 -18.05
N GLY A 107 10.21 23.36 -17.54
CA GLY A 107 11.50 23.91 -17.95
C GLY A 107 12.07 23.30 -19.22
N SER A 108 11.41 22.30 -19.83
CA SER A 108 11.97 21.47 -20.91
C SER A 108 13.35 20.89 -20.59
N ASP A 109 13.64 20.68 -19.30
CA ASP A 109 14.90 20.13 -18.81
C ASP A 109 14.75 18.63 -18.59
N ILE A 110 15.17 17.88 -19.61
CA ILE A 110 15.16 16.41 -19.58
C ILE A 110 16.04 15.84 -18.46
N ARG A 111 17.11 16.55 -18.06
CA ARG A 111 18.03 16.08 -17.02
C ARG A 111 17.33 16.13 -15.67
N MET A 112 16.62 17.22 -15.38
CA MET A 112 15.84 17.37 -14.15
C MET A 112 14.68 16.37 -14.10
N LEU A 113 14.00 16.15 -15.23
CA LEU A 113 12.95 15.14 -15.35
C LEU A 113 13.45 13.73 -15.00
N ILE A 114 14.58 13.33 -15.61
CA ILE A 114 15.19 12.01 -15.36
C ILE A 114 15.67 11.89 -13.92
N ALA A 115 16.30 12.93 -13.36
CA ALA A 115 16.74 12.93 -11.97
C ALA A 115 15.57 12.76 -10.99
N GLY A 116 14.45 13.45 -11.23
CA GLY A 116 13.22 13.30 -10.45
C GLY A 116 12.64 11.89 -10.55
N ALA A 117 12.54 11.35 -11.76
CA ALA A 117 12.06 9.99 -12.00
C ALA A 117 12.93 8.95 -11.29
N LEU A 118 14.26 9.08 -11.38
CA LEU A 118 15.20 8.19 -10.69
C LEU A 118 15.04 8.25 -9.17
N MET A 119 14.90 9.44 -8.57
CA MET A 119 14.66 9.56 -7.13
C MET A 119 13.36 8.87 -6.70
N ILE A 120 12.28 9.03 -7.46
CA ILE A 120 10.99 8.41 -7.16
C ILE A 120 11.08 6.88 -7.29
N CYS A 121 11.69 6.37 -8.36
CA CYS A 121 11.90 4.94 -8.54
C CYS A 121 12.76 4.34 -7.43
N LEU A 122 13.84 5.03 -7.04
CA LEU A 122 14.71 4.58 -5.96
C LEU A 122 13.97 4.54 -4.63
N LEU A 123 13.16 5.56 -4.32
CA LEU A 123 12.31 5.56 -3.13
C LEU A 123 11.31 4.39 -3.13
N ALA A 124 10.67 4.13 -4.27
CA ALA A 124 9.73 3.02 -4.42
C ALA A 124 10.41 1.67 -4.17
N ILE A 125 11.58 1.44 -4.76
CA ILE A 125 12.35 0.20 -4.58
C ILE A 125 12.80 0.03 -3.12
N VAL A 126 13.30 1.10 -2.49
CA VAL A 126 13.77 1.05 -1.09
C VAL A 126 12.60 0.72 -0.15
N LEU A 127 11.43 1.34 -0.34
CA LEU A 127 10.26 1.06 0.48
C LEU A 127 9.68 -0.35 0.22
N ASP A 128 9.62 -0.80 -1.03
CA ASP A 128 9.22 -2.17 -1.38
C ASP A 128 10.12 -3.19 -0.68
N TRP A 129 11.43 -2.97 -0.75
CA TRP A 129 12.43 -3.83 -0.12
C TRP A 129 12.31 -3.83 1.41
N LEU A 130 12.11 -2.67 2.04
CA LEU A 130 11.93 -2.56 3.49
C LEU A 130 10.67 -3.30 3.95
N LEU A 131 9.56 -3.16 3.22
CA LEU A 131 8.31 -3.87 3.50
C LEU A 131 8.46 -5.37 3.31
N HIS A 132 9.20 -5.81 2.28
CA HIS A 132 9.50 -7.21 2.09
C HIS A 132 10.36 -7.78 3.23
N ARG A 133 11.37 -7.04 3.70
CA ARG A 133 12.16 -7.43 4.87
C ARG A 133 11.30 -7.53 6.12
N LEU A 134 10.42 -6.56 6.35
CA LEU A 134 9.49 -6.57 7.47
C LEU A 134 8.53 -7.77 7.40
N GLN A 135 8.02 -8.09 6.20
CA GLN A 135 7.20 -9.28 5.96
C GLN A 135 7.97 -10.55 6.36
N VAL A 136 9.22 -10.72 5.93
CA VAL A 136 10.02 -11.92 6.23
C VAL A 136 10.31 -12.06 7.73
N VAL A 137 10.41 -10.95 8.46
CA VAL A 137 10.59 -10.95 9.93
C VAL A 137 9.28 -11.27 10.66
N LEU A 138 8.16 -10.76 10.18
CA LEU A 138 6.83 -10.98 10.78
C LEU A 138 6.21 -12.32 10.39
N THR A 139 6.65 -12.94 9.29
CA THR A 139 6.17 -14.26 8.87
C THR A 139 6.70 -15.32 9.83
N PRO A 140 5.82 -16.05 10.55
CA PRO A 140 6.24 -17.07 11.49
C PRO A 140 7.05 -18.19 10.81
N LYS A 141 8.07 -18.71 11.50
CA LYS A 141 9.01 -19.72 10.99
C LYS A 141 8.36 -21.03 10.49
N GLY A 142 7.09 -21.28 10.82
CA GLY A 142 6.36 -22.49 10.39
C GLY A 142 5.81 -22.45 8.96
N ILE A 143 5.90 -21.30 8.26
CA ILE A 143 5.39 -21.08 6.88
C ILE A 143 6.50 -20.53 5.97
N ARG A 144 7.77 -20.70 6.37
CA ARG A 144 8.93 -20.29 5.57
C ARG A 144 9.21 -21.29 4.46
#